data_AF-A0A6A5UTR3-F1
#
_entry.id   AF-A0A6A5UTR3-F1
#
_cell.length_a   1.000
_cell.length_b   1.000
_cell.length_c   1.000
_cell.angle_alpha   90.00
_cell.angle_beta   90.00
_cell.angle_gamma   90.00
#
_symmetry.space_group_name_H-M   'P 1'
#
loop_
_entity.id
_entity.type
_entity.pdbx_description
1 polymer ?
#
loop_
_entity_poly.entity_id
_entity_poly.type
_entity_poly.pdbx_seq_one_letter_code
_entity_poly.pdbx_strand_id
1 'polypeptide(L)'
;MQGITTKVERYYAPLRRAYEIIRAELDSSTSDVVVLQIAVKAVNNTAGPDGLILTLLVFSAYPRVSIDSPPSPSTIRRAKAIQKAIKALRRAVAKRVVSNALNTKNRLNIDKLLLLPL
;
A
#
# COMPACT_ATOMS: atom_id res chain seq x y z
N MET A 1 -15.56 9.78 -28.22
CA MET A 1 -14.87 10.93 -27.60
C MET A 1 -14.20 10.46 -26.31
N GLN A 2 -12.88 10.31 -26.31
CA GLN A 2 -12.11 9.97 -25.12
C GLN A 2 -12.06 11.23 -24.24
N GLY A 3 -12.74 11.23 -23.09
CA GLY A 3 -12.77 12.36 -22.17
C GLY A 3 -11.38 12.62 -21.59
N ILE A 4 -10.81 13.79 -21.90
CA ILE A 4 -9.58 14.27 -21.26
C ILE A 4 -9.95 14.65 -19.83
N THR A 5 -9.88 13.69 -18.91
CA THR A 5 -10.08 13.95 -17.48
C THR A 5 -8.92 14.80 -16.98
N THR A 6 -9.24 15.94 -16.37
CA THR A 6 -8.27 16.85 -15.78
C THR A 6 -7.53 16.18 -14.63
N LYS A 7 -6.31 16.64 -14.30
CA LYS A 7 -5.51 16.07 -13.20
C LYS A 7 -6.27 16.04 -11.87
N VAL A 8 -7.15 17.01 -11.63
CA VAL A 8 -7.96 17.13 -10.41
C VAL A 8 -9.04 16.04 -10.34
N GLU A 9 -9.73 15.78 -11.45
CA GLU A 9 -10.78 14.75 -11.51
C GLU A 9 -10.26 13.34 -11.25
N ARG A 10 -9.02 13.05 -11.69
CA ARG A 10 -8.36 11.74 -11.42
C ARG A 10 -8.10 11.49 -9.93
N TYR A 11 -7.96 12.54 -9.12
CA TYR A 11 -7.72 12.41 -7.67
C TYR A 11 -9.00 12.18 -6.86
N TYR A 12 -10.18 12.45 -7.43
CA TYR A 12 -11.45 12.29 -6.74
C TYR A 12 -11.77 10.82 -6.44
N ALA A 13 -11.53 9.92 -7.41
CA ALA A 13 -11.85 8.51 -7.25
C ALA A 13 -11.02 7.81 -6.14
N PRO A 14 -9.68 7.98 -6.07
CA PRO A 14 -8.88 7.44 -4.97
C PRO A 14 -9.27 8.03 -3.60
N LEU A 15 -9.54 9.33 -3.54
CA LEU A 15 -9.94 9.99 -2.30
C LEU A 15 -11.30 9.50 -1.79
N ARG A 16 -12.30 9.42 -2.68
CA ARG A 16 -13.62 8.88 -2.36
C ARG A 16 -13.52 7.44 -1.88
N ARG A 17 -12.70 6.62 -2.55
CA ARG A 17 -12.49 5.23 -2.15
C ARG A 17 -11.82 5.11 -0.79
N ALA A 18 -10.79 5.92 -0.52
CA ALA A 18 -10.12 5.95 0.78
C ALA A 18 -11.10 6.38 1.89
N TYR A 19 -11.92 7.41 1.63
CA TYR A 19 -12.93 7.89 2.56
C TYR A 19 -13.95 6.81 2.93
N GLU A 20 -14.53 6.12 1.94
CA GLU A 20 -15.50 5.04 2.16
C GLU A 20 -14.92 3.90 3.01
N ILE A 21 -13.67 3.49 2.72
CA ILE A 21 -12.98 2.45 3.49
C ILE A 21 -12.75 2.91 4.92
N ILE A 22 -12.22 4.12 5.14
CA ILE A 22 -11.93 4.63 6.48
C ILE A 22 -13.22 4.83 7.28
N ARG A 23 -14.32 5.27 6.64
CA ARG A 23 -15.62 5.42 7.29
C ARG A 23 -16.22 4.08 7.72
N ALA A 24 -15.95 3.00 6.98
CA ALA A 24 -16.39 1.65 7.35
C ALA A 24 -15.56 1.04 8.49
N GLU A 25 -14.29 1.42 8.61
CA GLU A 25 -13.35 0.88 9.61
C GLU A 25 -13.34 1.66 10.94
N LEU A 26 -13.77 2.91 10.94
CA LEU A 26 -13.81 3.76 12.13
C LEU A 26 -15.21 3.77 12.76
N ASP A 27 -15.23 4.04 14.07
CA ASP A 27 -16.48 4.17 14.80
C ASP A 27 -17.34 5.30 14.20
N SER A 28 -18.66 5.07 14.17
CA SER A 28 -19.65 6.05 13.69
C SER A 28 -19.58 7.40 14.41
N SER A 29 -19.06 7.46 15.64
CA SER A 29 -18.83 8.67 16.42
C SER A 29 -17.68 9.53 15.89
N THR A 30 -16.83 8.98 15.01
CA THR A 30 -15.74 9.74 14.38
C THR A 30 -16.34 10.79 13.45
N SER A 31 -15.90 12.04 13.57
CA SER A 31 -16.40 13.11 12.71
C SER A 31 -15.93 12.95 11.27
N ASP A 32 -16.78 13.35 10.31
CA ASP A 32 -16.45 13.27 8.88
C ASP A 32 -15.21 14.08 8.52
N VAL A 33 -14.95 15.18 9.25
CA VAL A 33 -13.72 15.98 9.12
C VAL A 33 -12.49 15.14 9.42
N VAL A 34 -12.50 14.34 10.49
CA VAL A 34 -11.38 13.47 10.86
C VAL A 34 -11.22 12.35 9.84
N VAL A 35 -12.32 11.74 9.39
CA VAL A 35 -12.30 10.70 8.32
C VAL A 35 -11.69 11.26 7.04
N LEU A 36 -12.09 12.47 6.63
CA LEU A 36 -11.58 13.13 5.44
C LEU A 36 -10.09 13.47 5.56
N GLN A 37 -9.65 13.97 6.72
CA GLN A 37 -8.23 14.23 6.98
C GLN A 37 -7.37 12.96 6.87
N ILE A 38 -7.86 11.84 7.39
CA ILE A 38 -7.19 10.54 7.28
C ILE A 38 -7.16 10.07 5.83
N ALA A 39 -8.26 10.23 5.10
CA ALA A 39 -8.35 9.85 3.68
C ALA A 39 -7.37 10.64 2.81
N VAL A 40 -7.33 11.97 2.95
CA VAL A 40 -6.37 12.84 2.26
C VAL A 40 -4.94 12.43 2.59
N LYS A 41 -4.64 12.19 3.86
CA LYS A 41 -3.31 11.76 4.30
C LYS A 41 -2.94 10.38 3.74
N ALA A 42 -3.88 9.44 3.69
CA ALA A 42 -3.65 8.10 3.15
C ALA A 42 -3.36 8.15 1.65
N VAL A 43 -4.13 8.92 0.89
CA VAL A 43 -3.90 9.14 -0.55
C VAL A 43 -2.54 9.80 -0.78
N ASN A 44 -2.20 10.84 -0.02
CA ASN A 44 -0.94 11.56 -0.19
C ASN A 44 0.30 10.73 0.15
N ASN A 45 0.18 9.77 1.06
CA ASN A 45 1.26 8.86 1.46
C ASN A 45 1.34 7.58 0.61
N THR A 46 0.33 7.30 -0.21
CA THR A 46 0.31 6.10 -1.05
C THR A 46 1.02 6.39 -2.36
N ALA A 47 1.96 5.52 -2.73
CA ALA A 47 2.60 5.59 -4.03
C ALA A 47 1.55 5.37 -5.13
N GLY A 48 1.45 6.31 -6.08
CA GLY A 48 0.66 6.12 -7.30
C GLY A 48 1.20 4.97 -8.15
N PRO A 49 0.56 4.66 -9.29
CA PRO A 49 1.00 3.59 -10.22
C PRO A 49 2.48 3.67 -10.61
N ASP A 50 3.05 4.87 -10.64
CA ASP A 50 4.47 5.12 -10.95
C ASP A 50 5.39 5.15 -9.71
N GLY A 51 4.91 4.72 -8.53
CA GLY A 51 5.69 4.74 -7.30
C GLY A 51 5.77 6.12 -6.61
N LEU A 52 5.15 7.15 -7.21
CA LEU A 52 5.25 8.53 -6.72
C LEU A 52 4.34 8.75 -5.51
N ILE A 53 4.97 9.03 -4.36
CA ILE A 53 4.28 9.49 -3.14
C ILE A 53 4.17 11.01 -3.24
N LEU A 54 2.95 11.56 -3.15
CA LEU A 54 2.75 13.01 -3.30
C LEU A 54 3.57 13.81 -2.27
N THR A 55 3.77 13.27 -1.07
CA THR A 55 4.69 13.84 -0.07
C THR A 55 6.12 13.98 -0.60
N LEU A 56 6.61 13.02 -1.36
CA LEU A 56 7.93 13.11 -1.99
C LEU A 56 7.94 14.13 -3.13
N LEU A 57 6.83 14.29 -3.85
CA LEU A 57 6.73 15.27 -4.94
C LEU A 57 6.68 16.72 -4.41
N VAL A 58 5.94 16.96 -3.34
CA VAL A 58 5.75 18.31 -2.78
C VAL A 58 6.95 18.75 -1.94
N PHE A 59 7.55 17.84 -1.17
CA PHE A 59 8.67 18.17 -0.30
C PHE A 59 10.04 17.79 -0.88
N SER A 60 10.09 17.11 -2.03
CA SER A 60 11.31 16.54 -2.64
C SER A 60 12.14 15.65 -1.71
N ALA A 61 11.61 15.35 -0.52
CA ALA A 61 12.25 14.65 0.57
C ALA A 61 11.18 14.18 1.55
N TYR A 62 11.49 13.16 2.33
CA TYR A 62 10.73 12.91 3.55
C TYR A 62 11.05 14.03 4.55
N PRO A 63 10.06 14.77 5.07
CA PRO A 63 10.29 15.77 6.09
C PRO A 63 11.07 15.14 7.24
N ARG A 64 12.29 15.63 7.48
CA ARG A 64 13.09 15.17 8.61
C ARG A 64 12.42 15.67 9.88
N VAL A 65 12.16 14.75 10.81
CA VAL A 65 11.79 15.11 12.18
C VAL A 65 13.02 15.84 12.76
N SER A 66 12.88 17.12 13.12
CA SER A 66 14.01 17.89 13.67
C SER A 66 14.48 17.23 14.97
N ILE A 67 15.80 17.20 15.17
CA ILE A 67 16.44 16.65 16.38
C ILE A 67 16.06 17.48 17.63
N ASP A 68 15.71 18.75 17.41
CA ASP A 68 15.38 19.73 18.44
C ASP A 68 14.01 19.48 19.10
N SER A 69 13.25 18.53 18.60
CA SER A 69 12.00 18.08 19.19
C SER A 69 11.93 16.55 19.13
N PRO A 70 12.33 15.84 20.21
CA PRO A 70 12.27 14.39 20.21
C PRO A 70 10.85 13.94 19.88
N PRO A 71 10.68 12.95 18.98
CA PRO A 71 9.36 12.45 18.64
C PRO A 71 8.66 12.00 19.92
N SER A 72 7.38 12.38 20.06
CA SER A 72 6.63 12.03 21.27
C SER A 72 6.77 10.53 21.58
N PRO A 73 6.76 10.11 22.86
CA PRO A 73 6.83 8.70 23.22
C PRO A 73 5.79 7.84 22.47
N SER A 74 4.62 8.42 22.17
CA SER A 74 3.57 7.79 21.37
C SER A 74 3.96 7.54 19.92
N THR A 75 4.69 8.48 19.30
CA THR A 75 5.20 8.40 17.92
C THR A 75 6.27 7.31 17.80
N ILE A 76 7.21 7.26 18.76
CA ILE A 76 8.25 6.22 18.82
C ILE A 76 7.61 4.83 18.96
N ARG A 77 6.64 4.68 19.86
CA ARG A 77 5.94 3.41 20.09
C ARG A 77 5.19 2.95 18.84
N ARG A 78 4.49 3.86 18.15
CA ARG A 78 3.79 3.58 16.89
C ARG A 78 4.76 3.18 15.77
N ALA A 79 5.86 3.92 15.59
CA ALA A 79 6.87 3.59 14.58
C ALA A 79 7.48 2.20 14.81
N LYS A 80 7.80 1.85 16.06
CA LYS A 80 8.33 0.52 16.42
C LYS A 80 7.31 -0.60 16.15
N ALA A 81 6.03 -0.36 16.43
CA ALA A 81 4.96 -1.30 16.13
C ALA A 81 4.79 -1.53 14.62
N ILE A 82 4.80 -0.46 13.83
CA ILE A 82 4.72 -0.51 12.36
C ILE A 82 5.91 -1.29 11.79
N GLN A 83 7.14 -1.00 12.24
CA GLN A 83 8.33 -1.75 11.80
C GLN A 83 8.22 -3.25 12.10
N LYS A 84 7.69 -3.62 13.29
CA LYS A 84 7.47 -5.01 13.68
C LYS A 84 6.43 -5.68 12.77
N ALA A 85 5.33 -4.98 12.45
CA ALA A 85 4.29 -5.46 11.55
C ALA A 85 4.82 -5.67 10.12
N ILE A 86 5.55 -4.71 9.57
CA ILE A 86 6.19 -4.81 8.24
C ILE A 86 7.13 -6.01 8.19
N LYS A 87 7.95 -6.23 9.23
CA LYS A 87 8.86 -7.38 9.30
C LYS A 87 8.11 -8.71 9.32
N ALA A 88 7.02 -8.80 10.07
CA ALA A 88 6.18 -10.00 10.13
C ALA A 88 5.51 -10.28 8.78
N LEU A 89 4.94 -9.25 8.14
CA LEU A 89 4.31 -9.36 6.83
C LEU A 89 5.30 -9.81 5.76
N ARG A 90 6.50 -9.22 5.71
CA ARG A 90 7.56 -9.64 4.78
C ARG A 90 7.92 -11.11 4.93
N ARG A 91 8.01 -11.61 6.17
CA ARG A 91 8.27 -13.04 6.45
C ARG A 91 7.12 -13.93 5.96
N ALA A 92 5.87 -13.53 6.18
CA ALA A 92 4.69 -14.28 5.73
C ALA A 92 4.61 -14.35 4.20
N VAL A 93 4.86 -13.22 3.52
CA VAL A 93 4.90 -13.16 2.05
C VAL A 93 6.02 -14.05 1.52
N ALA A 94 7.23 -13.98 2.08
CA ALA A 94 8.34 -14.83 1.64
C ALA A 94 8.00 -16.34 1.76
N LYS A 95 7.41 -16.75 2.89
CA LYS A 95 6.95 -18.13 3.08
C LYS A 95 5.91 -18.54 2.02
N ARG A 96 4.93 -17.69 1.76
CA ARG A 96 3.89 -17.94 0.75
C ARG A 96 4.48 -18.06 -0.65
N VAL A 97 5.42 -17.18 -1.01
CA VAL A 97 6.09 -17.22 -2.31
C VAL A 97 6.86 -18.52 -2.49
N VAL A 98 7.64 -18.95 -1.50
CA VAL A 98 8.36 -20.23 -1.55
C VAL A 98 7.38 -21.40 -1.66
N SER A 99 6.33 -21.43 -0.84
CA SER A 99 5.32 -22.50 -0.89
C SER A 99 4.62 -22.57 -2.24
N ASN A 100 4.25 -21.41 -2.80
CA ASN A 100 3.64 -21.34 -4.12
C ASN A 100 4.61 -21.86 -5.19
N ALA A 101 5.88 -21.45 -5.17
CA ALA A 101 6.87 -21.93 -6.13
C ALA A 101 7.07 -23.46 -6.07
N LEU A 102 7.05 -24.05 -4.87
CA LEU A 102 7.11 -25.51 -4.70
C LEU A 102 5.84 -26.21 -5.22
N ASN A 103 4.66 -25.64 -4.97
CA ASN A 103 3.38 -26.20 -5.38
C ASN A 103 3.12 -26.03 -6.89
N THR A 104 3.61 -24.96 -7.51
CA THR A 104 3.54 -24.71 -8.96
C THR A 104 4.63 -25.46 -9.72
N LYS A 105 5.17 -26.56 -9.17
CA LYS A 105 6.00 -27.48 -9.94
C LYS A 105 5.11 -28.15 -10.99
N ASN A 106 4.92 -27.44 -12.11
CA ASN A 106 4.55 -27.96 -13.41
C ASN A 106 5.62 -29.00 -13.75
N ARG A 107 5.45 -30.23 -13.26
CA ARG A 107 6.08 -31.39 -13.88
C ARG A 107 5.57 -31.34 -15.32
N LEU A 108 6.44 -30.93 -16.24
CA LEU A 108 6.24 -31.19 -17.65
C LEU A 108 5.91 -32.69 -17.74
N ASN A 109 4.65 -32.99 -18.06
CA ASN A 109 4.23 -34.37 -18.22
C ASN A 109 4.83 -34.86 -19.55
N ILE A 110 6.02 -35.42 -19.44
CA ILE A 110 6.80 -35.99 -20.55
C ILE A 110 6.21 -37.32 -21.06
N ASP A 111 5.15 -37.85 -20.42
CA ASP A 111 4.47 -39.07 -20.88
C ASP A 111 3.90 -38.90 -22.30
N LYS A 112 3.53 -37.66 -22.69
CA LYS A 112 3.09 -37.35 -24.06
C LYS A 112 4.22 -37.20 -25.08
N LEU A 113 5.46 -36.94 -24.65
CA LEU A 113 6.61 -36.84 -25.56
C LEU A 113 7.16 -38.20 -25.97
N LEU A 114 6.93 -39.25 -25.17
CA LEU A 114 7.32 -40.64 -25.47
C LEU A 114 6.44 -41.32 -26.54
N LEU A 115 5.33 -40.69 -26.95
CA LEU A 115 4.38 -41.21 -27.94
C LEU A 115 4.49 -40.56 -29.32
N LEU A 116 5.46 -39.66 -29.54
CA LEU A 116 5.67 -39.06 -30.85
C LEU A 116 6.50 -40.00 -31.74
N PRO A 117 6.05 -40.30 -32.98
CA PRO A 117 6.85 -41.05 -33.91
C PRO A 117 8.08 -40.23 -34.34
N LEU A 118 9.22 -40.92 -34.49
CA LEU A 118 10.46 -40.37 -35.03
C LEU A 118 10.35 -40.06 -36.53
#